data_AF-A0A934LQE3-F1
#
_entry.id   AF-A0A934LQE3-F1
#
_cell.length_a   1.000
_cell.length_b   1.000
_cell.length_c   1.000
_cell.angle_alpha   90.00
_cell.angle_beta   90.00
_cell.angle_gamma   90.00
#
_symmetry.space_group_name_H-M   'P 1'
#
loop_
_entity.id
_entity.type
_entity.pdbx_description
1 polymer ?
#
loop_
_entity_poly.entity_id
_entity_poly.type
_entity_poly.pdbx_seq_one_letter_code
_entity_poly.pdbx_strand_id
1 'polypeptide(L)'
;MRKQKYYVVWKGHKRGIYSTWADCEAQVKGFEGAQYKAFESQDAAKTALKGNYEDYKGKTQSVRQWLFTPNPPMLPSISVDAACSGSPGPLEYRGVNTETGEQLFRAGPFPGGTNNIGEFLAVVRALEWMARNKLDWVIYSDSETAVSWVRARKCNTKLARSASNAMLFQLIGRAEESLKNFKTIRLVKWDTKSWGENPADFGRK
;
A
#
# COMPACT_ATOMS: atom_id res chain seq x y z
N MET A 1 21.89 4.48 -17.25
CA MET A 1 21.76 5.95 -17.15
C MET A 1 21.01 6.31 -15.87
N ARG A 2 21.47 7.28 -15.08
CA ARG A 2 20.75 7.75 -13.87
C ARG A 2 19.48 8.49 -14.31
N LYS A 3 18.30 8.09 -13.83
CA LYS A 3 17.05 8.81 -14.10
C LYS A 3 17.11 10.22 -13.50
N GLN A 4 16.75 11.22 -14.31
CA GLN A 4 16.69 12.62 -13.91
C GLN A 4 15.66 12.81 -12.79
N LYS A 5 16.00 13.58 -11.75
CA LYS A 5 15.08 13.97 -10.66
C LYS A 5 14.78 15.46 -10.73
N TYR A 6 13.66 15.85 -10.15
CA TYR A 6 13.20 17.23 -10.00
C TYR A 6 12.89 17.47 -8.52
N TYR A 7 13.28 18.61 -7.96
CA TYR A 7 13.12 18.90 -6.54
C TYR A 7 12.21 20.10 -6.37
N VAL A 8 11.11 19.92 -5.64
CA VAL A 8 10.20 21.01 -5.29
C VAL A 8 10.58 21.53 -3.92
N VAL A 9 10.73 22.84 -3.80
CA VAL A 9 10.92 23.55 -2.54
C VAL A 9 9.67 24.39 -2.29
N TRP A 10 8.93 24.10 -1.22
CA TRP A 10 7.78 24.90 -0.76
C TRP A 10 8.20 25.97 0.24
N LYS A 11 9.20 25.66 1.08
CA LYS A 11 9.77 26.54 2.10
C LYS A 11 11.28 26.41 2.09
N GLY A 12 11.98 27.53 1.88
CA GLY A 12 13.42 27.64 1.70
C GLY A 12 13.77 29.07 1.29
N HIS A 13 15.03 29.33 0.93
CA HIS A 13 15.48 30.64 0.44
C HIS A 13 14.71 31.07 -0.81
N LYS A 14 14.40 30.14 -1.71
CA LYS A 14 13.54 30.37 -2.88
C LYS A 14 12.62 29.18 -3.14
N ARG A 15 11.31 29.45 -3.20
CA ARG A 15 10.28 28.49 -3.60
C ARG A 15 10.38 28.22 -5.11
N GLY A 16 10.34 26.95 -5.52
CA GLY A 16 10.46 26.61 -6.93
C GLY A 16 10.71 25.13 -7.21
N ILE A 17 11.00 24.83 -8.48
CA ILE A 17 11.38 23.49 -8.97
C ILE A 17 12.81 23.56 -9.48
N TYR A 18 13.63 22.61 -9.04
CA TYR A 18 15.04 22.51 -9.38
C TYR A 18 15.33 21.17 -10.06
N SER A 19 16.12 21.16 -11.13
CA SER A 19 16.49 19.92 -11.83
C SER A 19 17.71 19.26 -11.21
N THR A 20 18.51 19.95 -10.40
CA THR A 20 19.68 19.38 -9.73
C THR A 20 19.54 19.42 -8.21
N TRP A 21 20.22 18.49 -7.54
CA TRP A 21 20.30 18.53 -6.07
C TRP A 21 21.07 19.77 -5.60
N ALA A 22 22.14 20.16 -6.30
CA ALA A 22 22.94 21.32 -5.92
C ALA A 22 22.10 22.61 -5.86
N ASP A 23 21.24 22.83 -6.86
CA ASP A 23 20.36 24.01 -6.88
C ASP A 23 19.29 23.95 -5.79
N CYS A 24 18.73 22.76 -5.52
CA CYS A 24 17.79 22.54 -4.43
C CYS A 24 18.44 22.74 -3.05
N GLU A 25 19.64 22.19 -2.84
CA GLU A 25 20.40 22.26 -1.60
C GLU A 25 20.70 23.72 -1.25
N ALA A 26 21.11 24.52 -2.23
CA ALA A 26 21.32 25.96 -2.07
C ALA A 26 20.07 26.70 -1.54
N GLN A 27 18.87 26.15 -1.73
CA GLN A 27 17.63 26.76 -1.23
C GLN A 27 17.20 26.26 0.15
N VAL A 28 17.71 25.13 0.63
CA VAL A 28 17.24 24.52 1.88
C VAL A 28 18.32 24.47 2.95
N LYS A 29 19.59 24.54 2.55
CA LYS A 29 20.73 24.50 3.46
C LYS A 29 20.73 25.73 4.38
N GLY A 30 20.80 25.47 5.69
CA GLY A 30 20.77 26.51 6.71
C GLY A 30 19.42 27.22 6.87
N PHE A 31 18.35 26.73 6.20
CA PHE A 31 17.02 27.31 6.31
C PHE A 31 16.17 26.52 7.32
N GLU A 32 15.78 27.16 8.42
CA GLU A 32 15.03 26.51 9.48
C GLU A 32 13.62 26.09 9.02
N GLY A 33 13.30 24.80 9.18
CA GLY A 33 12.03 24.22 8.76
C GLY A 33 11.85 24.17 7.24
N ALA A 34 12.94 24.00 6.47
CA ALA A 34 12.87 23.83 5.03
C ALA A 34 11.94 22.67 4.62
N GLN A 35 11.15 22.89 3.58
CA GLN A 35 10.16 21.95 3.05
C GLN A 35 10.47 21.66 1.60
N TYR A 36 10.97 20.47 1.31
CA TYR A 36 11.31 20.06 -0.04
C TYR A 36 11.08 18.57 -0.28
N LYS A 37 10.99 18.18 -1.55
CA LYS A 37 10.87 16.77 -1.97
C LYS A 37 11.35 16.57 -3.41
N ALA A 38 12.02 15.45 -3.67
CA ALA A 38 12.35 15.01 -5.04
C ALA A 38 11.10 14.46 -5.75
N PHE A 39 11.11 14.43 -7.09
CA PHE A 39 10.11 14.02 -8.07
C PHE A 39 10.77 13.36 -9.27
N GLU A 40 10.14 12.33 -9.83
CA GLU A 40 10.67 11.60 -11.00
C GLU A 40 10.32 12.27 -12.34
N SER A 41 9.37 13.21 -12.35
CA SER A 41 9.00 13.97 -13.55
C SER A 41 8.80 15.45 -13.25
N GLN A 42 9.05 16.28 -14.28
CA GLN A 42 8.88 17.72 -14.19
C GLN A 42 7.41 18.10 -13.96
N ASP A 43 6.47 17.38 -14.57
CA ASP A 43 5.05 17.66 -14.42
C ASP A 43 4.53 17.28 -13.03
N ALA A 44 5.03 16.19 -12.43
CA ALA A 44 4.74 15.88 -11.04
C ALA A 44 5.26 16.98 -10.10
N ALA A 45 6.44 17.52 -10.38
CA ALA A 45 7.00 18.65 -9.63
C ALA A 45 6.15 19.93 -9.80
N LYS A 46 5.68 20.24 -11.01
CA LYS A 46 4.78 21.39 -11.29
C LYS A 46 3.47 21.28 -10.53
N THR A 47 2.86 20.09 -10.53
CA THR A 47 1.61 19.83 -9.80
C THR A 47 1.84 19.94 -8.30
N ALA A 48 2.91 19.34 -7.78
CA ALA A 48 3.24 19.38 -6.37
C ALA A 48 3.51 20.80 -5.86
N LEU A 49 4.18 21.64 -6.66
CA LEU A 49 4.40 23.05 -6.33
C LEU A 49 3.09 23.85 -6.19
N LYS A 50 1.97 23.42 -6.81
CA LYS A 50 0.65 24.06 -6.63
C LYS A 50 -0.05 23.65 -5.33
N GLY A 51 0.32 22.50 -4.74
CA GLY A 51 -0.23 21.98 -3.49
C GLY A 51 0.59 22.32 -2.24
N ASN A 52 0.27 21.66 -1.12
CA ASN A 52 0.93 21.87 0.18
C ASN A 52 1.96 20.78 0.48
N TYR A 53 3.06 21.14 1.14
CA TYR A 53 4.12 20.20 1.51
C TYR A 53 3.62 19.01 2.35
N GLU A 54 2.67 19.24 3.26
CA GLU A 54 2.13 18.20 4.15
C GLU A 54 1.42 17.08 3.37
N ASP A 55 0.93 17.35 2.15
CA ASP A 55 0.36 16.32 1.27
C ASP A 55 1.40 15.31 0.77
N TYR A 56 2.69 15.71 0.80
CA TYR A 56 3.83 14.97 0.24
C TYR A 56 4.86 14.56 1.31
N LYS A 57 4.77 15.11 2.52
CA LYS A 57 5.65 14.80 3.65
C LYS A 57 5.43 13.36 4.11
N GLY A 58 6.52 12.62 4.32
CA GLY A 58 6.46 11.22 4.75
C GLY A 58 5.92 10.21 3.73
N LYS A 59 5.35 10.64 2.60
CA LYS A 59 4.83 9.74 1.56
C LYS A 59 5.93 9.39 0.55
N THR A 60 6.27 8.12 0.39
CA THR A 60 7.14 7.67 -0.70
C THR A 60 6.50 8.06 -2.03
N GLN A 61 7.32 8.58 -2.95
CA GLN A 61 6.88 9.16 -4.23
C GLN A 61 6.12 8.19 -5.16
N SER A 62 6.28 6.89 -4.95
CA SER A 62 5.65 5.84 -5.75
C SER A 62 4.13 5.79 -5.61
N VAL A 63 3.55 6.35 -4.54
CA VAL A 63 2.18 6.04 -4.14
C VAL A 63 1.10 6.69 -5.02
N ARG A 64 1.43 7.51 -6.03
CA ARG A 64 0.42 8.19 -6.86
C ARG A 64 0.71 8.26 -8.36
N GLN A 65 1.76 7.59 -8.86
CA GLN A 65 2.02 7.57 -10.31
C GLN A 65 0.85 6.93 -11.09
N TRP A 66 0.17 5.97 -10.48
CA TRP A 66 -0.99 5.29 -11.07
C TRP A 66 -2.20 6.19 -11.30
N LEU A 67 -2.37 7.31 -10.57
CA LEU A 67 -3.46 8.27 -10.79
C LEU A 67 -3.39 8.92 -12.17
N PHE A 68 -2.21 8.92 -12.79
CA PHE A 68 -1.95 9.57 -14.08
C PHE A 68 -1.77 8.56 -15.22
N THR A 69 -2.03 7.28 -14.98
CA THR A 69 -2.00 6.25 -16.04
C THR A 69 -3.27 6.36 -16.90
N PRO A 70 -3.24 5.94 -18.18
CA PRO A 70 -4.42 6.01 -19.05
C PRO A 70 -5.63 5.27 -18.49
N ASN A 71 -5.39 4.21 -17.71
CA ASN A 71 -6.41 3.41 -17.05
C ASN A 71 -6.08 3.32 -15.55
N PRO A 72 -6.43 4.34 -14.74
CA PRO A 72 -6.15 4.33 -13.31
C PRO A 72 -7.02 3.30 -12.57
N PRO A 73 -6.59 2.82 -11.38
CA PRO A 73 -7.42 1.99 -10.51
C PRO A 73 -8.71 2.71 -10.10
N MET A 74 -9.75 1.92 -9.85
CA MET A 74 -11.06 2.42 -9.42
C MET A 74 -10.98 2.96 -7.99
N LEU A 75 -11.57 4.13 -7.78
CA LEU A 75 -11.72 4.79 -6.47
C LEU A 75 -13.21 4.99 -6.14
N PRO A 76 -13.59 5.03 -4.85
CA PRO A 76 -12.76 4.75 -3.68
C PRO A 76 -12.39 3.26 -3.55
N SER A 77 -11.20 2.98 -3.03
CA SER A 77 -10.70 1.61 -2.85
C SER A 77 -9.75 1.45 -1.67
N ILE A 78 -9.56 0.19 -1.27
CA ILE A 78 -8.59 -0.25 -0.27
C ILE A 78 -7.54 -1.13 -0.95
N SER A 79 -6.28 -0.77 -0.81
CA SER A 79 -5.15 -1.62 -1.17
C SER A 79 -4.71 -2.43 0.04
N VAL A 80 -4.45 -3.71 -0.14
CA VAL A 80 -3.95 -4.61 0.91
C VAL A 80 -2.66 -5.29 0.49
N ASP A 81 -1.81 -5.60 1.47
CA ASP A 81 -0.55 -6.31 1.29
C ASP A 81 -0.17 -7.04 2.58
N ALA A 82 0.70 -8.05 2.45
CA ALA A 82 1.29 -8.76 3.58
C ALA A 82 2.81 -8.88 3.44
N ALA A 83 3.47 -8.98 4.60
CA ALA A 83 4.88 -9.25 4.69
C ALA A 83 5.14 -10.42 5.64
N CYS A 84 6.06 -11.29 5.26
CA CYS A 84 6.50 -12.43 6.06
C CYS A 84 8.02 -12.49 6.11
N SER A 85 8.62 -12.41 7.30
CA SER A 85 10.08 -12.51 7.47
C SER A 85 10.51 -13.97 7.59
N GLY A 86 10.89 -14.58 6.46
CA GLY A 86 11.09 -16.03 6.36
C GLY A 86 9.76 -16.76 6.14
N SER A 87 9.79 -17.91 5.47
CA SER A 87 8.56 -18.65 5.12
C SER A 87 8.73 -20.15 5.45
N PRO A 88 8.22 -20.64 6.59
CA PRO A 88 7.38 -19.93 7.56
C PRO A 88 8.12 -18.91 8.44
N GLY A 89 7.44 -17.85 8.89
CA GLY A 89 8.05 -16.81 9.73
C GLY A 89 7.03 -15.83 10.34
N PRO A 90 7.48 -14.76 11.03
CA PRO A 90 6.61 -13.69 11.50
C PRO A 90 5.87 -13.03 10.34
N LEU A 91 4.54 -13.06 10.40
CA LEU A 91 3.63 -12.60 9.35
C LEU A 91 2.85 -11.37 9.80
N GLU A 92 2.87 -10.30 9.02
CA GLU A 92 2.03 -9.13 9.23
C GLU A 92 1.32 -8.73 7.95
N TYR A 93 0.21 -8.01 8.08
CA TYR A 93 -0.54 -7.50 6.95
C TYR A 93 -1.22 -6.18 7.27
N ARG A 94 -1.55 -5.41 6.24
CA ARG A 94 -2.22 -4.11 6.38
C ARG A 94 -3.16 -3.82 5.23
N GLY A 95 -4.02 -2.84 5.45
CA GLY A 95 -4.84 -2.22 4.41
C GLY A 95 -4.73 -0.71 4.50
N VAL A 96 -4.61 -0.07 3.34
CA VAL A 96 -4.53 1.38 3.20
C VAL A 96 -5.65 1.87 2.28
N ASN A 97 -6.12 3.10 2.49
CA ASN A 97 -6.90 3.80 1.48
C ASN A 97 -5.99 4.00 0.26
N THR A 98 -6.41 3.49 -0.91
CA THR A 98 -5.59 3.49 -2.12
C THR A 98 -5.17 4.90 -2.50
N GLU A 99 -6.08 5.88 -2.44
CA GLU A 99 -5.83 7.27 -2.84
C GLU A 99 -4.95 8.03 -1.85
N THR A 100 -5.24 7.93 -0.55
CA THR A 100 -4.58 8.76 0.47
C THR A 100 -3.29 8.14 1.00
N GLY A 101 -3.17 6.81 0.91
CA GLY A 101 -2.14 6.00 1.57
C GLY A 101 -2.36 5.85 3.08
N GLU A 102 -3.48 6.33 3.61
CA GLU A 102 -3.81 6.24 5.03
C GLU A 102 -4.02 4.78 5.44
N GLN A 103 -3.35 4.34 6.50
CA GLN A 103 -3.50 2.99 7.01
C GLN A 103 -4.82 2.81 7.75
N LEU A 104 -5.73 2.03 7.17
CA LEU A 104 -7.06 1.74 7.71
C LEU A 104 -7.00 0.65 8.78
N PHE A 105 -6.08 -0.32 8.60
CA PHE A 105 -5.81 -1.37 9.58
C PHE A 105 -4.41 -1.97 9.38
N ARG A 106 -3.88 -2.57 10.45
CA ARG A 106 -2.67 -3.39 10.46
C ARG A 106 -2.81 -4.51 11.49
N ALA A 107 -2.23 -5.67 11.23
CA ALA A 107 -2.25 -6.80 12.13
C ALA A 107 -0.96 -7.62 12.04
N GLY A 108 -0.60 -8.27 13.15
CA GLY A 108 0.64 -9.01 13.32
C GLY A 108 1.72 -8.21 14.06
N PRO A 109 2.96 -8.73 14.13
CA PRO A 109 3.39 -9.99 13.52
C PRO A 109 2.78 -11.22 14.22
N PHE A 110 2.27 -12.16 13.43
CA PHE A 110 1.81 -13.47 13.88
C PHE A 110 2.93 -14.49 13.66
N PRO A 111 3.26 -15.32 14.66
CA PRO A 111 4.29 -16.34 14.51
C PRO A 111 3.90 -17.45 13.52
N GLY A 112 4.88 -17.92 12.75
CA GLY A 112 4.80 -19.15 11.95
C GLY A 112 3.81 -19.08 10.77
N GLY A 113 3.66 -17.92 10.14
CA GLY A 113 2.84 -17.73 8.94
C GLY A 113 3.61 -17.80 7.63
N THR A 114 2.91 -17.57 6.52
CA THR A 114 3.49 -17.43 5.17
C THR A 114 2.90 -16.20 4.50
N ASN A 115 3.58 -15.65 3.50
CA ASN A 115 3.10 -14.45 2.81
C ASN A 115 1.67 -14.64 2.26
N ASN A 116 1.40 -15.77 1.60
CA ASN A 116 0.09 -16.06 1.02
C ASN A 116 -1.04 -16.12 2.06
N ILE A 117 -0.76 -16.59 3.28
CA ILE A 117 -1.76 -16.54 4.37
C ILE A 117 -2.04 -15.08 4.74
N GLY A 118 -0.99 -14.26 4.86
CA GLY A 118 -1.14 -12.84 5.17
C GLY A 118 -1.96 -12.12 4.12
N GLU A 119 -1.66 -12.32 2.83
CA GLU A 119 -2.39 -11.73 1.71
C GLU A 119 -3.89 -12.07 1.77
N PHE A 120 -4.21 -13.35 2.01
CA PHE A 120 -5.59 -13.80 2.17
C PHE A 120 -6.28 -13.14 3.35
N LEU A 121 -5.64 -13.12 4.52
CA LEU A 121 -6.19 -12.50 5.73
C LEU A 121 -6.34 -10.99 5.58
N ALA A 122 -5.46 -10.32 4.82
CA ALA A 122 -5.54 -8.88 4.55
C ALA A 122 -6.81 -8.53 3.76
N VAL A 123 -7.13 -9.31 2.71
CA VAL A 123 -8.36 -9.11 1.93
C VAL A 123 -9.61 -9.33 2.78
N VAL A 124 -9.67 -10.42 3.55
CA VAL A 124 -10.83 -10.68 4.43
C VAL A 124 -10.97 -9.59 5.48
N ARG A 125 -9.84 -9.11 6.02
CA ARG A 125 -9.86 -8.00 6.98
C ARG A 125 -10.39 -6.70 6.36
N ALA A 126 -10.07 -6.42 5.10
CA ALA A 126 -10.63 -5.27 4.38
C ALA A 126 -12.15 -5.39 4.23
N LEU A 127 -12.68 -6.57 3.89
CA LEU A 127 -14.13 -6.81 3.83
C LEU A 127 -14.81 -6.56 5.17
N GLU A 128 -14.26 -7.10 6.26
CA GLU A 128 -14.79 -6.87 7.61
C GLU A 128 -14.74 -5.40 8.03
N TRP A 129 -13.64 -4.72 7.71
CA TRP A 129 -13.46 -3.31 8.01
C TRP A 129 -14.48 -2.47 7.24
N MET A 130 -14.69 -2.74 5.95
CA MET A 130 -15.71 -2.05 5.15
C MET A 130 -17.12 -2.29 5.67
N ALA A 131 -17.47 -3.54 6.02
CA ALA A 131 -18.78 -3.87 6.58
C ALA A 131 -19.08 -3.10 7.86
N ARG A 132 -18.11 -2.96 8.77
CA ARG A 132 -18.26 -2.19 10.02
C ARG A 132 -18.47 -0.70 9.77
N ASN A 133 -17.81 -0.17 8.74
CA ASN A 133 -17.90 1.24 8.35
C ASN A 133 -19.04 1.51 7.34
N LYS A 134 -19.84 0.48 6.99
CA LYS A 134 -20.93 0.56 6.00
C LYS A 134 -20.46 1.07 4.62
N LEU A 135 -19.26 0.65 4.22
CA LEU A 135 -18.64 0.96 2.94
C LEU A 135 -18.72 -0.24 2.00
N ASP A 136 -18.67 0.00 0.70
CA ASP A 136 -18.75 -1.05 -0.32
C ASP A 136 -17.56 -1.08 -1.28
N TRP A 137 -16.47 -0.36 -0.99
CA TRP A 137 -15.37 -0.03 -1.90
C TRP A 137 -14.69 -1.23 -2.59
N VAL A 138 -13.94 -0.94 -3.66
CA VAL A 138 -13.11 -1.95 -4.33
C VAL A 138 -11.91 -2.32 -3.44
N ILE A 139 -11.55 -3.60 -3.40
CA ILE A 139 -10.31 -4.07 -2.76
C ILE A 139 -9.30 -4.43 -3.85
N TYR A 140 -8.08 -3.92 -3.70
CA TYR A 140 -6.92 -4.30 -4.51
C TYR A 140 -5.94 -5.15 -3.70
N SER A 141 -5.50 -6.26 -4.29
CA SER A 141 -4.35 -7.05 -3.84
C SER A 141 -3.51 -7.40 -5.05
N ASP A 142 -2.19 -7.38 -4.94
CA ASP A 142 -1.27 -7.85 -5.97
C ASP A 142 -1.01 -9.36 -5.90
N SER A 143 -1.63 -10.09 -4.96
CA SER A 143 -1.50 -11.54 -4.81
C SER A 143 -2.60 -12.31 -5.54
N GLU A 144 -2.24 -12.97 -6.66
CA GLU A 144 -3.13 -13.90 -7.37
C GLU A 144 -3.62 -15.04 -6.46
N THR A 145 -2.77 -15.49 -5.53
CA THR A 145 -3.11 -16.57 -4.59
C THR A 145 -4.23 -16.13 -3.66
N ALA A 146 -4.14 -14.92 -3.09
CA ALA A 146 -5.19 -14.41 -2.22
C ALA A 146 -6.49 -14.15 -2.97
N VAL A 147 -6.41 -13.58 -4.19
CA VAL A 147 -7.59 -13.39 -5.06
C VAL A 147 -8.28 -14.73 -5.33
N SER A 148 -7.51 -15.77 -5.66
CA SER A 148 -8.02 -17.13 -5.86
C SER A 148 -8.67 -17.70 -4.60
N TRP A 149 -7.98 -17.64 -3.45
CA TRP A 149 -8.47 -18.19 -2.18
C TRP A 149 -9.74 -17.49 -1.66
N VAL A 150 -9.85 -16.18 -1.83
CA VAL A 150 -11.05 -15.42 -1.45
C VAL A 150 -12.22 -15.77 -2.35
N ARG A 151 -12.01 -15.89 -3.67
CA ARG A 151 -13.04 -16.36 -4.61
C ARG A 151 -13.53 -17.78 -4.27
N ALA A 152 -12.60 -18.65 -3.88
CA ALA A 152 -12.91 -20.00 -3.40
C ALA A 152 -13.48 -20.04 -1.97
N ARG A 153 -13.49 -18.91 -1.25
CA ARG A 153 -13.86 -18.79 0.17
C ARG A 153 -13.10 -19.76 1.09
N LYS A 154 -11.86 -20.11 0.71
CA LYS A 154 -11.06 -21.12 1.37
C LYS A 154 -9.58 -20.77 1.33
N CYS A 155 -8.92 -20.78 2.48
CA CYS A 155 -7.47 -20.66 2.56
C CYS A 155 -6.83 -22.01 2.24
N ASN A 156 -6.30 -22.17 1.02
CA ASN A 156 -5.69 -23.43 0.56
C ASN A 156 -4.19 -23.51 0.90
N THR A 157 -3.84 -23.23 2.16
CA THR A 157 -2.45 -23.26 2.62
C THR A 157 -1.93 -24.68 2.81
N LYS A 158 -0.64 -24.90 2.51
CA LYS A 158 0.10 -26.15 2.79
C LYS A 158 0.86 -26.10 4.12
N LEU A 159 0.79 -24.99 4.85
CA LEU A 159 1.47 -24.83 6.14
C LEU A 159 0.93 -25.86 7.14
N ALA A 160 1.83 -26.61 7.79
CA ALA A 160 1.43 -27.53 8.86
C ALA A 160 1.03 -26.76 10.13
N ARG A 161 0.00 -27.26 10.83
CA ARG A 161 -0.41 -26.71 12.13
C ARG A 161 0.65 -27.04 13.18
N SER A 162 0.96 -26.07 14.03
CA SER A 162 1.83 -26.20 15.18
C SER A 162 1.25 -25.40 16.36
N ALA A 163 1.79 -25.61 17.57
CA ALA A 163 1.44 -24.77 18.72
C ALA A 163 1.78 -23.29 18.47
N SER A 164 2.87 -23.01 17.76
CA SER A 164 3.32 -21.64 17.49
C SER A 164 2.39 -20.88 16.53
N ASN A 165 1.75 -21.54 15.56
CA ASN A 165 0.87 -20.88 14.59
C ASN A 165 -0.63 -21.09 14.86
N ALA A 166 -1.00 -21.59 16.06
CA ALA A 166 -2.38 -21.89 16.42
C ALA A 166 -3.32 -20.67 16.25
N MET A 167 -2.89 -19.48 16.67
CA MET A 167 -3.64 -18.24 16.51
C MET A 167 -3.89 -17.89 15.04
N LEU A 168 -2.92 -18.17 14.17
CA LEU A 168 -3.05 -17.91 12.73
C LEU A 168 -4.10 -18.83 12.10
N PHE A 169 -4.15 -20.10 12.50
CA PHE A 169 -5.19 -21.02 12.05
C PHE A 169 -6.58 -20.69 12.59
N GLN A 170 -6.68 -20.12 13.80
CA GLN A 170 -7.93 -19.57 14.32
C GLN A 170 -8.39 -18.35 13.50
N LEU A 171 -7.45 -17.48 13.08
CA LEU A 171 -7.76 -16.37 12.18
C LEU A 171 -8.23 -16.85 10.81
N ILE A 172 -7.58 -17.88 10.23
CA ILE A 172 -8.01 -18.50 8.98
C ILE A 172 -9.45 -19.03 9.09
N GLY A 173 -9.75 -19.80 10.15
CA GLY A 173 -11.09 -20.36 10.34
C GLY A 173 -12.18 -19.27 10.45
N ARG A 174 -11.89 -18.20 11.21
CA ARG A 174 -12.80 -17.04 11.30
C ARG A 174 -12.94 -16.31 9.98
N ALA A 175 -11.86 -16.16 9.22
CA ALA A 175 -11.88 -15.51 7.92
C ALA A 175 -12.74 -16.29 6.90
N GLU A 176 -12.61 -17.62 6.87
CA GLU A 176 -13.46 -18.49 6.03
C GLU A 176 -14.94 -18.39 6.42
N GLU A 177 -15.26 -18.33 7.71
CA GLU A 177 -16.63 -18.12 8.18
C GLU A 177 -17.17 -16.73 7.80
N SER A 178 -16.36 -15.68 8.01
CA SER A 178 -16.67 -14.30 7.67
C SER A 178 -17.02 -14.16 6.19
N LEU A 179 -16.26 -14.84 5.31
CA LEU A 179 -16.48 -14.83 3.87
C LEU A 179 -17.88 -15.34 3.47
N LYS A 180 -18.51 -16.24 4.22
CA LYS A 180 -19.88 -16.72 3.92
C LYS A 180 -20.92 -15.60 3.94
N ASN A 181 -20.70 -14.55 4.73
CA ASN A 181 -21.64 -13.44 4.88
C ASN A 181 -21.61 -12.45 3.71
N PHE A 182 -20.56 -12.46 2.89
CA PHE A 182 -20.43 -11.55 1.75
C PHE A 182 -21.00 -12.21 0.49
N LYS A 183 -22.12 -11.71 -0.03
CA LYS A 183 -22.71 -12.21 -1.30
C LYS A 183 -21.86 -11.84 -2.51
N THR A 184 -21.42 -10.58 -2.56
CA THR A 184 -20.61 -10.02 -3.65
C THR A 184 -19.32 -9.44 -3.07
N ILE A 185 -18.19 -9.72 -3.70
CA ILE A 185 -16.88 -9.22 -3.29
C ILE A 185 -16.23 -8.49 -4.47
N ARG A 186 -16.03 -7.18 -4.36
CA ARG A 186 -15.34 -6.36 -5.36
C ARG A 186 -13.82 -6.44 -5.18
N LEU A 187 -13.24 -7.61 -5.45
CA LEU A 187 -11.80 -7.86 -5.34
C LEU A 187 -11.14 -7.89 -6.72
N VAL A 188 -10.17 -7.01 -6.92
CA VAL A 188 -9.46 -6.82 -8.19
C VAL A 188 -7.96 -7.01 -7.98
N LYS A 189 -7.30 -7.64 -8.94
CA LYS A 189 -5.84 -7.75 -8.96
C LYS A 189 -5.23 -6.36 -9.21
N TRP A 190 -4.29 -5.95 -8.36
CA TRP A 190 -3.47 -4.77 -8.62
C TRP A 190 -2.54 -5.02 -9.81
N ASP A 191 -2.61 -4.17 -10.83
CA ASP A 191 -1.74 -4.23 -12.01
C ASP A 191 -0.41 -3.55 -11.72
N THR A 192 0.50 -4.28 -11.08
CA THR A 192 1.84 -3.79 -10.74
C THR A 192 2.63 -3.30 -11.96
N LYS A 193 2.37 -3.84 -13.16
CA LYS A 193 3.06 -3.44 -14.39
C LYS A 193 2.64 -2.04 -14.83
N SER A 194 1.34 -1.76 -14.78
CA SER A 194 0.78 -0.48 -15.22
C SER A 194 0.83 0.60 -14.12
N TRP A 195 0.66 0.20 -12.86
CA TRP A 195 0.42 1.12 -11.74
C TRP A 195 1.61 1.24 -10.77
N GLY A 196 2.64 0.42 -10.94
CA GLY A 196 3.77 0.35 -10.01
C GLY A 196 3.45 -0.46 -8.75
N GLU A 197 4.28 -0.32 -7.72
CA GLU A 197 4.09 -1.05 -6.46
C GLU A 197 2.73 -0.74 -5.81
N ASN A 198 2.14 -1.77 -5.21
CA ASN A 198 0.88 -1.67 -4.48
C ASN A 198 1.00 -0.60 -3.37
N PRO A 199 0.03 0.32 -3.20
CA PRO A 199 0.07 1.32 -2.12
C PRO A 199 0.24 0.74 -0.72
N ALA A 200 -0.18 -0.51 -0.50
CA ALA A 200 0.00 -1.23 0.75
C ALA A 200 1.38 -1.89 0.91
N ASP A 201 2.27 -1.87 -0.10
CA ASP A 201 3.55 -2.60 -0.10
C ASP A 201 4.44 -2.23 1.10
N PHE A 202 4.89 -3.24 1.86
CA PHE A 202 5.73 -3.01 3.05
C PHE A 202 7.15 -2.48 2.75
N GLY A 203 7.61 -2.50 1.50
CA GLY A 203 8.92 -2.00 1.07
C GLY A 203 10.10 -2.84 1.54
N ARG A 204 9.88 -4.13 1.81
CA ARG A 204 10.87 -5.06 2.39
C ARG A 204 11.26 -6.22 1.46
N LYS A 205 11.06 -6.05 0.16
CA LYS A 205 11.52 -7.01 -0.87
C LYS A 205 13.03 -6.95 -1.03
#